data_AF-A0A0Q9JMS3-F1
#
_entry.id   AF-A0A0Q9JMS3-F1
#
_cell.length_a   1.000
_cell.length_b   1.000
_cell.length_c   1.000
_cell.angle_alpha   90.00
_cell.angle_beta   90.00
_cell.angle_gamma   90.00
#
_symmetry.space_group_name_H-M   'P 1'
#
loop_
_entity.id
_entity.type
_entity.pdbx_description
1 polymer ?
#
loop_
_entity_poly.entity_id
_entity_poly.type
_entity_poly.pdbx_seq_one_letter_code
_entity_poly.pdbx_strand_id
1 'polypeptide(L)'
;MNKYVGYIVVSVAAILIPLIGLLYGFWDANQPKTGPVGNGVQIAFTPVQLLVNIGVILTGALNLIVAIKTYLEQKKPNENENKCVDE
;
A
#
# COMPACT_ATOMS: atom_id res chain seq x y z
N MET A 1 0.77 -2.74 20.48
CA MET A 1 0.94 -3.27 19.12
C MET A 1 2.42 -3.45 18.86
N ASN A 2 2.88 -4.63 18.43
CA ASN A 2 4.30 -4.83 18.14
C ASN A 2 4.72 -3.87 17.02
N LYS A 3 5.82 -3.12 17.20
CA LYS A 3 6.26 -2.07 16.26
C LYS A 3 6.44 -2.60 14.83
N TYR A 4 6.87 -3.85 14.68
CA TYR A 4 7.02 -4.53 13.39
C TYR A 4 5.70 -4.82 12.70
N VAL A 5 4.66 -5.17 13.46
CA VAL A 5 3.31 -5.34 12.92
C VAL A 5 2.77 -3.98 12.43
N GLY A 6 3.09 -2.89 13.16
CA GLY A 6 2.77 -1.53 12.71
C GLY A 6 3.42 -1.18 11.36
N TYR A 7 4.70 -1.48 11.17
CA TYR A 7 5.38 -1.25 9.89
C TYR A 7 4.75 -2.03 8.72
N ILE A 8 4.33 -3.27 8.95
CA ILE A 8 3.64 -4.08 7.94
C ILE A 8 2.30 -3.43 7.58
N VAL A 9 1.49 -3.06 8.59
CA VAL A 9 0.18 -2.43 8.37
C VAL A 9 0.31 -1.12 7.60
N VAL A 10 1.25 -0.26 7.97
CA VAL A 10 1.49 1.02 7.27
C VAL A 10 1.96 0.77 5.84
N SER A 11 2.84 -0.20 5.60
CA SER A 11 3.31 -0.54 4.25
C SER A 11 2.18 -1.06 3.36
N VAL A 12 1.28 -1.88 3.92
CA VAL A 12 0.08 -2.35 3.21
C VAL A 12 -0.87 -1.20 2.90
N ALA A 13 -1.13 -0.31 3.87
CA ALA A 13 -1.96 0.87 3.65
C ALA A 13 -1.38 1.80 2.56
N ALA A 14 -0.05 1.97 2.54
CA ALA A 14 0.64 2.76 1.52
C ALA A 14 0.47 2.19 0.10
N ILE A 15 0.19 0.90 -0.05
CA ILE A 15 -0.13 0.28 -1.35
C ILE A 15 -1.63 0.40 -1.66
N LEU A 16 -2.48 0.09 -0.68
CA LEU A 16 -3.93 0.01 -0.89
C LEU A 16 -4.57 1.38 -1.13
N ILE A 17 -4.16 2.41 -0.39
CA ILE A 17 -4.73 3.76 -0.52
C ILE A 17 -4.59 4.33 -1.94
N PRO A 18 -3.38 4.40 -2.54
CA PRO A 18 -3.26 4.90 -3.91
C PRO A 18 -3.95 3.98 -4.92
N LEU A 19 -3.99 2.66 -4.70
CA LEU A 19 -4.71 1.73 -5.57
C LEU A 19 -6.22 2.01 -5.59
N ILE A 20 -6.83 2.21 -4.42
CA ILE A 20 -8.24 2.56 -4.28
C ILE A 20 -8.52 3.93 -4.92
N GLY A 21 -7.62 4.91 -4.71
CA GLY A 21 -7.71 6.22 -5.35
C GLY A 21 -7.69 6.15 -6.88
N LEU A 22 -6.82 5.31 -7.45
CA LEU A 22 -6.76 5.07 -8.89
C LEU A 22 -8.03 4.42 -9.44
N LEU A 23 -8.54 3.40 -8.74
CA LEU A 23 -9.79 2.73 -9.14
C LEU A 23 -10.99 3.68 -9.03
N TYR A 24 -11.05 4.49 -7.97
CA TYR A 24 -12.12 5.45 -7.78
C TYR A 24 -12.09 6.56 -8.82
N GLY A 25 -10.93 7.17 -9.09
CA GLY A 25 -10.84 8.19 -10.13
C GLY A 25 -11.09 7.65 -11.54
N PHE A 26 -10.70 6.40 -11.81
CA PHE A 26 -11.07 5.72 -13.06
C PHE A 26 -12.58 5.50 -13.15
N TRP A 27 -13.21 5.07 -12.06
CA TRP A 27 -14.66 4.91 -12.00
C TRP A 27 -15.39 6.24 -12.22
N ASP A 28 -15.01 7.31 -11.50
CA ASP A 28 -15.62 8.64 -11.61
C ASP A 28 -15.47 9.24 -13.02
N ALA A 29 -14.32 9.04 -13.67
CA ALA A 29 -14.09 9.54 -15.02
C ALA A 29 -14.94 8.82 -16.09
N ASN A 30 -15.31 7.57 -15.85
CA ASN A 30 -16.18 6.80 -16.75
C ASN A 30 -17.68 7.02 -16.47
N GLN A 31 -18.05 7.77 -15.44
CA GLN A 31 -19.46 8.04 -15.18
C GLN A 31 -20.01 9.05 -16.20
N PRO A 32 -21.20 8.77 -16.80
CA PRO A 32 -21.86 9.71 -17.67
C PRO A 32 -22.29 10.94 -16.86
N LYS A 33 -21.58 12.06 -17.04
CA LYS A 33 -21.88 13.29 -16.30
C LYS A 33 -23.02 14.03 -16.99
N THR A 34 -24.26 13.71 -16.60
CA THR A 34 -25.48 14.39 -17.03
C THR A 34 -25.68 15.70 -16.25
N GLY A 35 -24.79 16.67 -16.46
CA GLY A 35 -24.84 18.00 -15.83
C GLY A 35 -25.13 19.13 -16.83
N PRO A 36 -25.59 20.32 -16.38
CA PRO A 36 -25.94 21.46 -17.25
C PRO A 36 -24.81 21.99 -18.13
N VAL A 37 -23.55 21.64 -17.81
CA VAL A 37 -22.32 22.16 -18.43
C VAL A 37 -21.70 21.24 -19.49
N GLY A 38 -22.40 20.17 -19.91
CA GLY A 38 -22.00 19.32 -21.04
C GLY A 38 -20.88 18.31 -20.74
N ASN A 39 -20.62 17.41 -21.70
CA ASN A 39 -19.59 16.36 -21.67
C ASN A 39 -18.17 16.95 -21.62
N GLY A 40 -17.77 17.54 -20.50
CA GLY A 40 -16.38 17.95 -20.27
C GLY A 40 -15.48 16.70 -20.25
N VAL A 41 -14.49 16.64 -21.14
CA VAL A 41 -13.44 15.61 -21.11
C VAL A 41 -12.65 15.79 -19.83
N GLN A 42 -12.94 14.97 -18.83
CA GLN A 42 -12.19 14.94 -17.58
C GLN A 42 -11.09 13.89 -17.71
N ILE A 43 -9.83 14.34 -17.72
CA ILE A 43 -8.69 13.45 -17.63
C ILE A 43 -8.67 12.93 -16.18
N ALA A 44 -8.95 11.64 -15.99
CA ALA A 44 -9.06 10.99 -14.68
C ALA A 44 -7.81 11.19 -13.81
N PHE A 45 -6.62 11.13 -14.42
CA PHE A 45 -5.35 11.27 -13.75
C PHE A 45 -4.35 12.01 -14.64
N THR A 46 -3.63 12.96 -14.06
CA THR A 46 -2.50 13.57 -14.75
C THR A 46 -1.32 12.60 -14.82
N PRO A 47 -0.43 12.69 -15.83
CA PRO A 47 0.77 11.86 -15.91
C PRO A 47 1.64 11.95 -14.65
N VAL A 48 1.70 13.13 -14.02
CA VAL A 48 2.42 13.35 -12.76
C VAL A 48 1.77 12.59 -11.61
N GLN A 49 0.43 12.61 -11.50
CA GLN A 49 -0.29 11.82 -10.48
C GLN A 49 -0.05 10.32 -10.64
N LEU A 50 -0.03 9.80 -11.88
CA LEU A 50 0.28 8.40 -12.12
C LEU A 50 1.69 8.05 -11.68
N LEU A 51 2.69 8.88 -12.02
CA LEU A 51 4.07 8.67 -11.62
C LEU A 51 4.25 8.67 -10.10
N VAL A 52 3.60 9.61 -9.40
CA VAL A 52 3.62 9.67 -7.93
C VAL A 52 2.97 8.42 -7.33
N ASN A 53 1.79 8.02 -7.81
CA ASN A 53 1.10 6.82 -7.31
C ASN A 53 1.93 5.55 -7.51
N ILE A 54 2.55 5.39 -8.69
CA ILE A 54 3.45 4.26 -8.96
C ILE A 54 4.65 4.29 -7.99
N GLY A 55 5.26 5.46 -7.78
CA GLY A 55 6.37 5.62 -6.84
C GLY A 55 5.99 5.24 -5.39
N VAL A 56 4.81 5.65 -4.94
CA VAL A 56 4.30 5.31 -3.60
C VAL A 56 4.03 3.81 -3.48
N ILE A 57 3.43 3.18 -4.49
CA ILE A 57 3.18 1.73 -4.51
C ILE A 57 4.49 0.94 -4.45
N LEU A 58 5.49 1.32 -5.28
CA LEU A 58 6.81 0.68 -5.28
C LEU A 58 7.52 0.83 -3.94
N THR A 59 7.47 2.04 -3.36
CA THR A 59 8.07 2.32 -2.04
C THR A 59 7.37 1.49 -0.94
N GLY A 60 6.04 1.40 -0.97
CA GLY A 60 5.27 0.56 -0.06
C GLY A 60 5.62 -0.93 -0.19
N ALA A 61 5.79 -1.43 -1.41
CA ALA A 61 6.19 -2.82 -1.66
C ALA A 61 7.60 -3.13 -1.14
N LEU A 62 8.57 -2.25 -1.39
CA LEU A 62 9.93 -2.40 -0.86
C LEU A 62 9.95 -2.38 0.67
N ASN A 63 9.23 -1.44 1.28
CA ASN A 63 9.10 -1.35 2.74
C ASN A 63 8.41 -2.58 3.34
N LEU A 64 7.43 -3.15 2.65
CA LEU A 64 6.76 -4.37 3.08
C LEU A 64 7.73 -5.56 3.11
N ILE A 65 8.57 -5.72 2.08
CA ILE A 65 9.59 -6.79 2.05
C ILE A 65 10.55 -6.65 3.24
N VAL A 66 11.05 -5.44 3.49
CA VAL A 66 11.95 -5.17 4.62
C VAL A 66 11.25 -5.45 5.95
N ALA A 67 10.02 -4.96 6.13
CA ALA A 67 9.26 -5.15 7.36
C ALA A 67 8.99 -6.62 7.66
N ILE A 68 8.66 -7.43 6.64
CA ILE A 68 8.46 -8.87 6.78
C ILE A 68 9.78 -9.56 7.17
N LYS A 69 10.89 -9.24 6.51
CA LYS A 69 12.20 -9.81 6.85
C LYS A 69 12.58 -9.51 8.29
N THR A 70 12.48 -8.25 8.71
CA THR A 70 12.78 -7.85 10.09
C THR A 70 11.85 -8.52 11.09
N TYR A 71 10.56 -8.68 10.78
CA TYR A 71 9.63 -9.40 11.64
C TYR A 71 10.00 -10.88 11.80
N LEU A 72 10.40 -11.56 10.71
CA LEU A 72 10.84 -12.95 10.74
C LEU A 72 12.15 -13.13 11.52
N GLU A 73 13.11 -12.22 11.34
CA GLU A 73 14.38 -12.23 12.07
C GLU A 73 14.19 -12.07 13.58
N GLN A 74 13.19 -11.30 14.02
CA GLN A 74 12.88 -11.15 15.44
C GLN A 74 12.06 -12.28 16.04
N LYS A 75 11.30 -13.01 15.21
CA LYS A 75 10.58 -14.19 15.68
C LYS A 75 11.53 -15.36 15.94
N LYS A 76 12.58 -15.51 15.13
CA LYS A 76 13.59 -16.59 15.23
C LYS A 76 14.34 -16.71 16.57
N PRO A 77 14.81 -15.65 17.24
CA PRO A 77 15.51 -15.78 18.53
C PRO A 77 14.61 -16.37 19.63
N ASN A 78 13.30 -16.09 19.60
CA ASN A 78 12.35 -16.61 20.59
C ASN A 78 12.02 -18.11 20.40
N GLU A 79 12.29 -18.69 19.22
CA GLU A 79 12.08 -20.12 18.95
C GLU A 79 13.30 -20.96 19.41
N ASN A 80 14.50 -20.39 19.33
CA ASN A 80 15.73 -21.04 19.78
C ASN A 80 15.89 -20.99 21.32
N GLU A 81 15.35 -19.96 21.98
CA GLU A 81 15.36 -19.89 23.45
C GLU A 81 14.46 -20.96 24.09
N ASN A 82 13.29 -21.25 23.50
CA ASN A 82 12.41 -22.31 24.01
C ASN A 82 13.00 -23.71 23.79
N LYS A 83 13.73 -23.96 22.71
CA LYS A 83 14.38 -25.26 22.48
C LYS A 83 15.52 -25.57 23.46
N CYS A 84 16.12 -24.57 24.11
CA CYS A 84 17.19 -24.78 25.08
C CYS A 84 16.68 -24.95 26.53
N VAL A 85 15.38 -24.74 26.79
CA VAL A 85 14.78 -24.92 28.14
C VAL A 85 14.20 -26.32 28.31
N ASP A 86 14.01 -27.05 27.21
CA ASP A 86 13.38 -28.37 27.17
C ASP A 86 14.38 -29.55 27.09
N GLU A 87 15.69 -29.30 27.25
CA GLU A 87 16.76 -30.33 27.19
C GLU A 87 17.33 -30.70 28.57
#